data_AF-A0A972U2A6-F1
#
_entry.id   AF-A0A972U2A6-F1
#
_cell.length_a   1.000
_cell.length_b   1.000
_cell.length_c   1.000
_cell.angle_alpha   90.00
_cell.angle_beta   90.00
_cell.angle_gamma   90.00
#
_symmetry.space_group_name_H-M   'P 1'
#
loop_
_entity.id
_entity.type
_entity.pdbx_description
1 polymer ?
#
loop_
_entity_poly.entity_id
_entity_poly.type
_entity_poly.pdbx_seq_one_letter_code
_entity_poly.pdbx_strand_id
1 'polypeptide(L)'
;VMMGYASCSSDLARPAELNELRTGDLGRIVDGFLLLFGRRQDFLKVCGLRVDIANVQDGLASRGWCTAIAAVGDQLGVVVEGRYVAARLRQAITEHTGLPPVATVVRTCERLPRTNSGKIDQVAVEAILCEADTAHGRESGLGAQLEHPGHESDPKKCVEFVQEVYRDVLQLDHLPRISESFVSLHGDSLSYVATSTRLQQGGLILPTGWQQLSIGEIAESAAPMLEARERSWRRYFAPVENTVALRAVGIFLVVGSHIDIFELVGGAHLLLVIAGLNLAAFQLAQPEQSLFVSSVWRSVGRLLLPITLWLIPVWLIATEYGPSVLLVNNLVGSHGDSPEWRYWFLEAVLLFIILTALIIGIPRVWREWQSRPEFVSLALLGASLGWLLLVDRPVDGPGELFTPAVTAWMFALGLMLAAIRGKHTAWKWTLAVVVATVSVIYFGDSVRLLVFLIGVGMLMWVPRIHLPRFAIPSIAAVATASLGIYLVHFQVYPLFGAWGWVGLVVSILAGIAYWTAINRLTGFVAQSARHARSRQWRVDGA
;
A
#
# COMPACT_ATOMS: atom_id res chain seq x y z
N VAL A 1 -20.15 49.59 -18.32
CA VAL A 1 -19.36 48.36 -18.57
C VAL A 1 -18.49 48.62 -19.80
N MET A 2 -17.28 48.06 -19.88
CA MET A 2 -16.38 48.23 -21.05
C MET A 2 -17.06 47.78 -22.36
N MET A 3 -16.65 48.30 -23.51
CA MET A 3 -17.28 47.96 -24.79
C MET A 3 -17.01 46.51 -25.23
N GLY A 4 -15.90 45.90 -24.82
CA GLY A 4 -15.46 44.58 -25.29
C GLY A 4 -13.94 44.50 -25.27
N TYR A 5 -13.38 43.36 -25.68
CA TYR A 5 -11.93 43.17 -25.77
C TYR A 5 -11.45 43.39 -27.20
N ALA A 6 -10.36 44.15 -27.37
CA ALA A 6 -9.71 44.36 -28.66
C ALA A 6 -8.36 43.65 -28.68
N SER A 7 -8.14 42.79 -29.66
CA SER A 7 -6.89 42.08 -29.92
C SER A 7 -6.14 42.64 -31.13
N CYS A 8 -6.83 43.37 -31.99
CA CYS A 8 -6.28 44.09 -33.13
C CYS A 8 -7.02 45.42 -33.35
N SER A 9 -6.47 46.32 -34.17
CA SER A 9 -7.02 47.65 -34.40
C SER A 9 -8.43 47.65 -35.01
N SER A 10 -8.77 46.65 -35.83
CA SER A 10 -10.12 46.51 -36.38
C SER A 10 -11.18 46.20 -35.33
N ASP A 11 -10.79 45.66 -34.17
CA ASP A 11 -11.73 45.35 -33.09
C ASP A 11 -12.30 46.61 -32.42
N LEU A 12 -11.63 47.76 -32.57
CA LEU A 12 -12.09 49.05 -32.02
C LEU A 12 -13.32 49.60 -32.74
N ALA A 13 -13.62 49.11 -33.95
CA ALA A 13 -14.81 49.50 -34.70
C ALA A 13 -16.06 48.70 -34.29
N ARG A 14 -15.93 47.71 -33.40
CA ARG A 14 -17.05 46.88 -32.96
C ARG A 14 -17.95 47.68 -31.99
N PRO A 15 -19.28 47.47 -32.06
CA PRO A 15 -20.21 48.10 -31.11
C PRO A 15 -20.01 47.55 -29.69
N ALA A 16 -20.61 48.19 -28.68
CA ALA A 16 -20.53 47.69 -27.31
C ALA A 16 -21.16 46.28 -27.19
N GLU A 17 -20.35 45.30 -26.81
CA GLU A 17 -20.70 43.88 -26.72
C GLU A 17 -21.11 43.46 -25.30
N LEU A 18 -20.76 44.23 -24.26
CA LEU A 18 -20.96 43.86 -22.86
C LEU A 18 -21.91 44.80 -22.11
N ASN A 19 -23.07 44.26 -21.70
CA ASN A 19 -24.01 44.93 -20.81
C ASN A 19 -23.72 44.67 -19.33
N GLU A 20 -23.01 43.58 -19.02
CA GLU A 20 -22.65 43.15 -17.68
C GLU A 20 -21.22 42.60 -17.69
N LEU A 21 -20.38 43.02 -16.74
CA LEU A 21 -19.02 42.50 -16.59
C LEU A 21 -19.00 41.47 -15.47
N ARG A 22 -18.77 40.22 -15.82
CA ARG A 22 -18.50 39.16 -14.84
C ARG A 22 -17.07 39.34 -14.32
N THR A 23 -16.91 40.03 -13.19
CA THR A 23 -15.60 40.33 -12.60
C THR A 23 -14.88 39.09 -12.06
N GLY A 24 -15.64 38.02 -11.79
CA GLY A 24 -15.12 36.83 -11.14
C GLY A 24 -14.93 37.01 -9.64
N ASP A 25 -15.31 38.13 -9.03
CA ASP A 25 -15.27 38.31 -7.57
C ASP A 25 -16.49 37.63 -6.92
N LEU A 26 -16.29 37.00 -5.77
CA LEU A 26 -17.34 36.46 -4.91
C LEU A 26 -17.67 37.48 -3.83
N GLY A 27 -18.95 37.75 -3.62
CA GLY A 27 -19.40 38.61 -2.55
C GLY A 27 -20.85 38.34 -2.15
N ARG A 28 -21.26 38.88 -1.01
CA ARG A 28 -22.64 38.85 -0.50
C ARG A 28 -23.01 40.25 -0.06
N ILE A 29 -24.25 40.61 -0.31
CA ILE A 29 -24.81 41.88 0.17
C ILE A 29 -25.33 41.65 1.58
N VAL A 30 -24.85 42.46 2.52
CA VAL A 30 -25.32 42.50 3.92
C VAL A 30 -25.57 43.97 4.27
N ASP A 31 -26.79 44.28 4.70
CA ASP A 31 -27.24 45.64 5.07
C ASP A 31 -26.94 46.73 4.02
N GLY A 32 -27.07 46.37 2.73
CA GLY A 32 -26.82 47.28 1.61
C GLY A 32 -25.34 47.42 1.21
N PHE A 33 -24.43 46.78 1.93
CA PHE A 33 -23.00 46.75 1.60
C PHE A 33 -22.63 45.43 0.92
N LEU A 34 -21.86 45.52 -0.18
CA LEU A 34 -21.27 44.35 -0.83
C LEU A 34 -19.98 43.95 -0.10
N LEU A 35 -20.03 42.85 0.65
CA LEU A 35 -18.87 42.22 1.26
C LEU A 35 -18.24 41.26 0.26
N LEU A 36 -16.98 41.49 -0.12
CA LEU A 36 -16.23 40.63 -1.02
C LEU A 36 -15.50 39.54 -0.21
N PHE A 37 -15.63 38.28 -0.63
CA PHE A 37 -15.02 37.12 0.04
C PHE A 37 -13.89 36.47 -0.78
N GLY A 38 -13.56 37.02 -1.94
CA GLY A 38 -12.46 36.53 -2.78
C GLY A 38 -12.83 36.51 -4.26
N ARG A 39 -12.08 35.74 -5.05
CA ARG A 39 -12.33 35.54 -6.48
C ARG A 39 -12.73 34.10 -6.75
N ARG A 40 -13.70 33.92 -7.64
CA ARG A 40 -14.25 32.65 -8.13
C ARG A 40 -13.19 31.74 -8.78
N GLN A 41 -11.97 32.22 -9.05
CA GLN A 41 -10.90 31.45 -9.70
C GLN A 41 -9.53 31.45 -9.01
N ASP A 42 -9.36 31.96 -7.77
CA ASP A 42 -8.06 31.92 -7.09
C ASP A 42 -7.93 30.67 -6.20
N PHE A 43 -8.07 29.50 -6.82
CA PHE A 43 -7.77 28.21 -6.20
C PHE A 43 -6.43 27.70 -6.70
N LEU A 44 -5.55 27.30 -5.78
CA LEU A 44 -4.37 26.51 -6.13
C LEU A 44 -4.74 25.04 -6.13
N LYS A 45 -4.31 24.33 -7.17
CA LYS A 45 -4.34 22.87 -7.16
C LYS A 45 -3.02 22.39 -6.58
N VAL A 46 -3.06 21.92 -5.33
CA VAL A 46 -1.88 21.42 -4.62
C VAL A 46 -2.14 19.96 -4.29
N CYS A 47 -1.30 19.05 -4.80
CA CYS A 47 -1.49 17.60 -4.67
C CYS A 47 -2.89 17.11 -5.11
N GLY A 48 -3.47 17.73 -6.14
CA GLY A 48 -4.82 17.41 -6.63
C GLY A 48 -5.97 17.93 -5.76
N LEU A 49 -5.69 18.62 -4.65
CA LEU A 49 -6.67 19.31 -3.80
C LEU A 49 -6.83 20.76 -4.28
N ARG A 50 -8.07 21.25 -4.29
CA ARG A 50 -8.36 22.68 -4.54
C ARG A 50 -8.24 23.44 -3.23
N VAL A 51 -7.23 24.29 -3.14
CA VAL A 51 -6.90 25.10 -1.97
C VAL A 51 -7.31 26.54 -2.25
N ASP A 52 -8.19 27.09 -1.42
CA ASP A 52 -8.64 28.48 -1.50
C ASP A 52 -7.57 29.39 -0.89
N ILE A 53 -6.94 30.24 -1.72
CA ILE A 53 -5.85 31.12 -1.29
C ILE A 53 -6.33 32.08 -0.19
N ALA A 54 -7.52 32.67 -0.36
CA ALA A 54 -8.04 33.67 0.57
C ALA A 54 -8.33 33.05 1.94
N ASN A 55 -8.90 31.85 1.95
CA ASN A 55 -9.15 31.11 3.20
C ASN A 55 -7.86 30.84 3.99
N VAL A 56 -6.78 30.46 3.29
CA VAL A 56 -5.49 30.19 3.94
C VAL A 56 -4.85 31.50 4.44
N GLN A 57 -4.89 32.57 3.65
CA GLN A 57 -4.37 33.87 4.06
C GLN A 57 -5.11 34.42 5.28
N ASP A 58 -6.44 34.37 5.29
CA ASP A 58 -7.26 34.84 6.42
C ASP A 58 -7.03 34.00 7.68
N GLY A 59 -6.92 32.67 7.52
CA GLY A 59 -6.61 31.75 8.61
C GLY A 59 -5.26 32.05 9.25
N LEU A 60 -4.24 32.35 8.46
CA LEU A 60 -2.91 32.74 8.95
C LEU A 60 -2.91 34.15 9.56
N ALA A 61 -3.61 35.10 8.95
CA ALA A 61 -3.76 36.45 9.47
C ALA A 61 -4.43 36.48 10.85
N SER A 62 -5.46 35.65 11.06
CA SER A 62 -6.13 35.50 12.37
C SER A 62 -5.21 35.02 13.49
N ARG A 63 -4.10 34.34 13.14
CA ARG A 63 -3.06 33.86 14.05
C ARG A 63 -1.88 34.84 14.18
N GLY A 64 -2.00 36.05 13.62
CA GLY A 64 -1.01 37.13 13.71
C GLY A 64 0.05 37.12 12.61
N TRP A 65 -0.14 36.35 11.52
CA TRP A 65 0.86 36.20 10.47
C TRP A 65 0.52 37.05 9.24
N CYS A 66 1.41 37.98 8.86
CA CYS A 66 1.31 38.69 7.60
C CYS A 66 1.94 37.86 6.49
N THR A 67 1.12 37.32 5.57
CA THR A 67 1.58 36.37 4.54
C THR A 67 1.10 36.73 3.14
N ALA A 68 1.92 36.39 2.14
CA ALA A 68 1.53 36.33 0.74
C ALA A 68 1.62 34.88 0.27
N ILE A 69 0.67 34.45 -0.56
CA ILE A 69 0.56 33.09 -1.04
C ILE A 69 0.54 33.08 -2.57
N ALA A 70 1.33 32.20 -3.15
CA ALA A 70 1.41 31.97 -4.59
C ALA A 70 1.63 30.48 -4.91
N ALA A 71 1.45 30.11 -6.18
CA ALA A 71 1.75 28.76 -6.66
C ALA A 71 3.27 28.59 -6.85
N VAL A 72 3.82 27.45 -6.43
CA VAL A 72 5.18 27.04 -6.79
C VAL A 72 5.09 25.65 -7.40
N GLY A 73 4.92 25.58 -8.73
CA GLY A 73 4.55 24.33 -9.40
C GLY A 73 3.25 23.74 -8.82
N ASP A 74 3.31 22.51 -8.31
CA ASP A 74 2.20 21.80 -7.65
C ASP A 74 2.16 21.99 -6.11
N GLN A 75 2.90 22.97 -5.57
CA GLN A 75 3.03 23.26 -4.13
C GLN A 75 2.40 24.61 -3.74
N LEU A 76 2.01 24.73 -2.47
CA LEU A 76 1.56 25.96 -1.84
C LEU A 76 2.77 26.80 -1.37
N GLY A 77 3.08 27.88 -2.08
CA GLY A 77 4.12 28.83 -1.67
C GLY A 77 3.58 29.87 -0.70
N VAL A 78 4.22 30.04 0.46
CA VAL A 78 3.85 31.03 1.48
C VAL A 78 5.08 31.86 1.84
N VAL A 79 5.02 33.15 1.59
CA VAL A 79 6.01 34.13 2.06
C VAL A 79 5.45 34.83 3.29
N VAL A 80 6.22 34.84 4.37
CA VAL A 80 5.85 35.52 5.63
C VAL A 80 6.74 36.70 5.90
N GLU A 81 6.14 37.81 6.32
CA GLU A 81 6.86 38.99 6.78
C GLU A 81 7.48 38.74 8.16
N GLY A 82 8.76 39.06 8.37
CA GLY A 82 9.46 38.95 9.67
C GLY A 82 10.31 37.70 9.85
N ARG A 83 11.08 37.66 10.96
CA ARG A 83 12.01 36.56 11.31
C ARG A 83 11.31 35.49 12.15
N TYR A 84 10.29 34.86 11.59
CA TYR A 84 9.59 33.80 12.29
C TYR A 84 10.18 32.41 12.00
N VAL A 85 9.99 31.48 12.93
CA VAL A 85 10.43 30.07 12.78
C VAL A 85 9.57 29.37 11.72
N ALA A 86 10.15 29.13 10.54
CA ALA A 86 9.48 28.49 9.39
C ALA A 86 8.77 27.17 9.74
N ALA A 87 9.29 26.40 10.70
CA ALA A 87 8.68 25.16 11.17
C ALA A 87 7.30 25.36 11.82
N ARG A 88 7.13 26.45 12.59
CA ARG A 88 5.87 26.76 13.29
C ARG A 88 4.78 27.22 12.31
N LEU A 89 5.18 27.93 11.26
CA LEU A 89 4.28 28.34 10.18
C LEU A 89 3.88 27.14 9.30
N ARG A 90 4.82 26.25 8.96
CA ARG A 90 4.50 24.99 8.25
C ARG A 90 3.51 24.12 9.02
N GLN A 91 3.68 24.01 10.33
CA GLN A 91 2.72 23.31 11.18
C GLN A 91 1.34 23.98 11.15
N ALA A 92 1.27 25.31 11.28
CA ALA A 92 0.00 26.04 11.21
C ALA A 92 -0.70 25.88 9.86
N ILE A 93 0.05 25.87 8.76
CA ILE A 93 -0.48 25.62 7.40
C ILE A 93 -1.00 24.18 7.29
N THR A 94 -0.25 23.20 7.81
CA THR A 94 -0.65 21.78 7.83
C THR A 94 -1.94 21.59 8.63
N GLU A 95 -2.03 22.21 9.81
CA GLU A 95 -3.23 22.17 10.67
C GLU A 95 -4.45 22.84 10.01
N HIS A 96 -4.25 23.90 9.24
CA HIS A 96 -5.33 24.68 8.62
C HIS A 96 -5.81 24.09 7.28
N THR A 97 -4.90 23.51 6.50
CA THR A 97 -5.18 23.05 5.13
C THR A 97 -5.22 21.52 4.98
N GLY A 98 -4.65 20.77 5.93
CA GLY A 98 -4.46 19.33 5.82
C GLY A 98 -3.40 18.92 4.78
N LEU A 99 -2.71 19.88 4.15
CA LEU A 99 -1.64 19.60 3.21
C LEU A 99 -0.41 19.03 3.94
N PRO A 100 0.25 18.00 3.39
CA PRO A 100 1.48 17.50 3.99
C PRO A 100 2.57 18.59 3.91
N PRO A 101 3.54 18.62 4.86
CA PRO A 101 4.59 19.64 4.88
C PRO A 101 5.42 19.73 3.59
N VAL A 102 5.54 18.61 2.86
CA VAL A 102 6.23 18.53 1.55
C VAL A 102 5.48 19.23 0.42
N ALA A 103 4.18 19.52 0.59
CA ALA A 103 3.37 20.24 -0.38
C ALA A 103 3.34 21.76 -0.13
N THR A 104 4.14 22.26 0.83
CA THR A 104 4.15 23.67 1.24
C THR A 104 5.57 24.22 1.26
N VAL A 105 5.83 25.26 0.48
CA VAL A 105 7.08 26.02 0.51
C VAL A 105 6.88 27.24 1.39
N VAL A 106 7.69 27.39 2.45
CA VAL A 106 7.63 28.57 3.33
C VAL A 106 8.93 29.36 3.21
N ARG A 107 8.81 30.67 2.99
CA ARG A 107 9.91 31.64 2.94
C ARG A 107 9.62 32.83 3.85
N THR A 108 10.67 33.48 4.33
CA THR A 108 10.60 34.69 5.16
C THR A 108 11.16 35.88 4.41
N CYS A 109 10.53 37.04 4.51
CA CYS A 109 11.05 38.31 3.99
C CYS A 109 10.98 39.40 5.08
N GLU A 110 11.82 40.43 5.00
CA GLU A 110 11.77 41.53 5.99
C GLU A 110 10.48 42.36 5.89
N ARG A 111 10.00 42.62 4.66
CA ARG A 111 8.70 43.20 4.34
C ARG A 111 8.15 42.58 3.07
N LEU A 112 6.84 42.34 3.03
CA LEU A 112 6.20 41.84 1.80
C LEU A 112 6.29 42.89 0.67
N PRO A 113 6.69 42.49 -0.56
CA PRO A 113 6.80 43.42 -1.66
C PRO A 113 5.42 43.96 -2.05
N ARG A 114 5.37 45.25 -2.37
CA ARG A 114 4.13 45.95 -2.73
C ARG A 114 4.33 46.74 -4.02
N THR A 115 3.30 46.73 -4.87
CA THR A 115 3.19 47.55 -6.07
C THR A 115 3.14 49.04 -5.72
N ASN A 116 3.33 49.93 -6.70
CA ASN A 116 3.17 51.38 -6.55
C ASN A 116 1.78 51.81 -6.05
N SER A 117 0.77 50.93 -6.13
CA SER A 117 -0.58 51.13 -5.60
C SER A 117 -0.75 50.70 -4.13
N GLY A 118 0.30 50.20 -3.49
CA GLY A 118 0.28 49.70 -2.10
C GLY A 118 -0.21 48.25 -1.93
N LYS A 119 -0.67 47.59 -2.99
CA LYS A 119 -1.08 46.16 -2.99
C LYS A 119 0.12 45.23 -3.00
N ILE A 120 -0.01 44.03 -2.43
CA ILE A 120 1.03 42.97 -2.48
C ILE A 120 1.38 42.69 -3.95
N ASP A 121 2.67 42.71 -4.26
CA ASP A 121 3.19 42.41 -5.60
C ASP A 121 3.40 40.90 -5.75
N GLN A 122 2.44 40.24 -6.39
CA GLN A 122 2.47 38.78 -6.55
C GLN A 122 3.63 38.30 -7.43
N VAL A 123 4.08 39.10 -8.40
CA VAL A 123 5.21 38.74 -9.27
C VAL A 123 6.51 38.75 -8.46
N ALA A 124 6.68 39.74 -7.58
CA ALA A 124 7.81 39.77 -6.65
C ALA A 124 7.75 38.66 -5.58
N VAL A 125 6.55 38.28 -5.13
CA VAL A 125 6.35 37.13 -4.22
C VAL A 125 6.73 35.81 -4.89
N GLU A 126 6.32 35.59 -6.13
CA GLU A 126 6.73 34.43 -6.93
C GLU A 126 8.25 34.40 -7.15
N ALA A 127 8.86 35.56 -7.44
CA ALA A 127 10.31 35.67 -7.54
C ALA A 127 11.03 35.28 -6.24
N ILE A 128 10.56 35.72 -5.06
CA ILE A 128 11.12 35.33 -3.75
C ILE A 128 11.01 33.80 -3.53
N LEU A 129 9.92 33.20 -4.00
CA LEU A 129 9.71 31.76 -3.91
C LEU A 129 10.64 30.99 -4.85
N CYS A 130 10.91 31.51 -6.05
CA CYS A 130 11.77 30.91 -7.08
C CYS A 130 13.28 31.19 -6.93
N GLU A 131 13.71 32.35 -6.42
CA GLU A 131 15.13 32.72 -6.30
C GLU A 131 15.89 31.78 -5.35
N ALA A 132 15.21 31.23 -4.35
CA ALA A 132 15.77 30.22 -3.46
C ALA A 132 16.01 28.88 -4.17
N ASP A 133 15.38 28.57 -5.31
CA ASP A 133 15.61 27.31 -6.03
C ASP A 133 16.97 27.27 -6.74
N THR A 134 17.68 28.40 -6.88
CA THR A 134 19.05 28.43 -7.41
C THR A 134 20.14 28.27 -6.33
N ALA A 135 19.83 28.58 -5.06
CA ALA A 135 20.73 28.34 -3.91
C ALA A 135 20.34 27.09 -3.08
N HIS A 136 19.12 26.60 -3.21
CA HIS A 136 18.58 25.35 -2.64
C HIS A 136 18.13 24.36 -3.71
N GLY A 137 18.67 24.45 -4.94
CA GLY A 137 18.47 23.51 -6.05
C GLY A 137 19.00 22.09 -5.80
N ARG A 138 19.03 21.62 -4.55
CA ARG A 138 19.27 20.24 -4.13
C ARG A 138 18.11 19.61 -3.36
N GLU A 139 17.07 20.33 -2.96
CA GLU A 139 15.96 19.69 -2.25
C GLU A 139 14.59 20.28 -2.63
N SER A 140 13.72 19.39 -3.14
CA SER A 140 12.27 19.55 -3.32
C SER A 140 11.78 20.18 -4.65
N GLY A 141 11.94 19.44 -5.75
CA GLY A 141 11.09 19.54 -6.94
C GLY A 141 10.15 18.32 -7.03
N LEU A 142 8.87 18.49 -6.67
CA LEU A 142 7.82 17.52 -6.95
C LEU A 142 7.50 17.61 -8.46
N GLY A 143 8.10 16.69 -9.21
CA GLY A 143 8.19 16.71 -10.67
C GLY A 143 9.47 16.03 -11.16
N ALA A 144 10.46 15.86 -10.28
CA ALA A 144 11.56 14.96 -10.55
C ALA A 144 11.02 13.52 -10.64
N GLN A 145 11.16 12.92 -11.82
CA GLN A 145 11.48 11.50 -11.92
C GLN A 145 12.29 11.13 -10.69
N LEU A 146 11.78 10.22 -9.84
CA LEU A 146 12.52 9.65 -8.71
C LEU A 146 13.99 9.61 -9.09
N GLU A 147 14.79 10.53 -8.51
CA GLU A 147 16.20 10.61 -8.85
C GLU A 147 16.73 9.23 -8.52
N HIS A 148 17.01 8.46 -9.58
CA HIS A 148 17.84 7.29 -9.43
C HIS A 148 19.10 7.79 -8.73
N PRO A 149 19.69 7.05 -7.78
CA PRO A 149 20.96 7.42 -7.17
C PRO A 149 21.90 7.83 -8.30
N GLY A 150 22.09 9.15 -8.40
CA GLY A 150 22.59 9.78 -9.60
C GLY A 150 24.08 9.66 -9.56
N HIS A 151 24.63 8.68 -10.28
CA HIS A 151 26.03 8.52 -10.70
C HIS A 151 27.17 8.70 -9.69
N GLU A 152 26.91 9.04 -8.43
CA GLU A 152 27.85 9.07 -7.32
C GLU A 152 27.37 8.05 -6.29
N SER A 153 28.12 6.95 -6.21
CA SER A 153 27.97 5.84 -5.28
C SER A 153 28.24 6.28 -3.83
N ASP A 154 27.48 7.24 -3.29
CA ASP A 154 27.58 7.66 -1.89
C ASP A 154 26.71 6.74 -1.01
N PRO A 155 27.31 5.87 -0.18
CA PRO A 155 26.57 4.98 0.72
C PRO A 155 25.63 5.73 1.66
N LYS A 156 25.95 6.99 2.01
CA LYS A 156 25.11 7.81 2.91
C LYS A 156 23.75 8.14 2.30
N LYS A 157 23.71 8.57 1.04
CA LYS A 157 22.44 8.87 0.34
C LYS A 157 21.58 7.62 0.18
N CYS A 158 22.21 6.46 -0.02
CA CYS A 158 21.49 5.19 -0.08
C CYS A 158 20.87 4.82 1.28
N VAL A 159 21.61 5.02 2.38
CA VAL A 159 21.10 4.83 3.74
C VAL A 159 19.92 5.76 4.01
N GLU A 160 20.04 7.05 3.70
CA GLU A 160 18.97 8.04 3.89
C GLU A 160 17.70 7.64 3.12
N PHE A 161 17.83 7.25 1.86
CA PHE A 161 16.70 6.79 1.05
C PHE A 161 16.02 5.55 1.65
N VAL A 162 16.79 4.54 2.09
CA VAL A 162 16.21 3.35 2.73
C VAL A 162 15.50 3.71 4.04
N GLN A 163 16.09 4.61 4.85
CA GLN A 163 15.48 5.08 6.09
C GLN A 163 14.15 5.80 5.84
N GLU A 164 14.07 6.64 4.81
CA GLU A 164 12.83 7.33 4.44
C GLU A 164 11.76 6.37 3.93
N VAL A 165 12.13 5.43 3.06
CA VAL A 165 11.19 4.41 2.59
C VAL A 165 10.66 3.57 3.75
N TYR A 166 11.52 3.17 4.70
CA TYR A 166 11.10 2.44 5.89
C TYR A 166 10.19 3.28 6.78
N ARG A 167 10.56 4.53 7.08
CA ARG A 167 9.72 5.45 7.86
C ARG A 167 8.33 5.58 7.25
N ASP A 168 8.26 5.80 5.94
CA ASP A 168 7.02 6.06 5.24
C ASP A 168 6.15 4.81 5.08
N VAL A 169 6.74 3.65 4.77
CA VAL A 169 5.98 2.41 4.55
C VAL A 169 5.59 1.75 5.87
N LEU A 170 6.47 1.76 6.87
CA LEU A 170 6.21 1.21 8.20
C LEU A 170 5.51 2.19 9.14
N GLN A 171 5.31 3.45 8.70
CA GLN A 171 4.62 4.51 9.44
C GLN A 171 5.29 4.79 10.81
N LEU A 172 6.62 4.79 10.83
CA LEU A 172 7.44 5.04 12.01
C LEU A 172 7.44 6.53 12.36
N ASP A 173 7.38 6.84 13.66
CA ASP A 173 7.41 8.22 14.17
C ASP A 173 8.82 8.84 14.14
N HIS A 174 9.83 8.05 13.76
CA HIS A 174 11.24 8.45 13.70
C HIS A 174 11.93 7.80 12.49
N LEU A 175 13.07 8.36 12.10
CA LEU A 175 13.96 7.71 11.13
C LEU A 175 14.63 6.50 11.80
N PRO A 176 14.51 5.29 11.23
CA PRO A 176 15.10 4.09 11.79
C PRO A 176 16.63 4.16 11.78
N ARG A 177 17.29 3.51 12.73
CA ARG A 177 18.76 3.49 12.87
C ARG A 177 19.39 2.62 11.79
N ILE A 178 20.63 2.90 11.43
CA ILE A 178 21.39 2.17 10.40
C ILE A 178 21.51 0.67 10.72
N SER A 179 21.54 0.31 12.00
CA SER A 179 21.62 -1.07 12.50
C SER A 179 20.27 -1.82 12.50
N GLU A 180 19.17 -1.14 12.22
CA GLU A 180 17.83 -1.75 12.23
C GLU A 180 17.52 -2.38 10.87
N SER A 181 16.83 -3.50 10.90
CA SER A 181 16.35 -4.23 9.72
C SER A 181 14.86 -4.04 9.53
N PHE A 182 14.35 -4.41 8.36
CA PHE A 182 12.92 -4.39 8.08
C PHE A 182 12.13 -5.23 9.12
N VAL A 183 12.70 -6.37 9.52
CA VAL A 183 12.09 -7.27 10.53
C VAL A 183 12.13 -6.65 11.92
N SER A 184 13.25 -6.05 12.34
CA SER A 184 13.35 -5.42 13.68
C SER A 184 12.40 -4.24 13.84
N LEU A 185 12.06 -3.57 12.74
CA LEU A 185 11.09 -2.47 12.70
C LEU A 185 9.63 -2.95 12.59
N HIS A 186 9.38 -4.24 12.80
CA HIS A 186 8.05 -4.86 12.75
C HIS A 186 7.40 -4.80 11.36
N GLY A 187 8.21 -4.85 10.31
CA GLY A 187 7.71 -5.04 8.96
C GLY A 187 6.98 -6.37 8.79
N ASP A 188 5.90 -6.34 8.02
CA ASP A 188 5.02 -7.48 7.73
C ASP A 188 4.93 -7.78 6.23
N SER A 189 4.19 -8.81 5.85
CA SER A 189 4.05 -9.25 4.46
C SER A 189 3.40 -8.24 3.51
N LEU A 190 2.65 -7.27 4.04
CA LEU A 190 1.98 -6.23 3.26
C LEU A 190 2.94 -5.06 3.04
N SER A 191 3.56 -4.59 4.12
CA SER A 191 4.58 -3.53 4.09
C SER A 191 5.85 -3.98 3.39
N TYR A 192 6.16 -5.26 3.36
CA TYR A 192 7.32 -5.81 2.66
C TYR A 192 7.24 -5.62 1.16
N VAL A 193 6.06 -5.86 0.56
CA VAL A 193 5.85 -5.65 -0.88
C VAL A 193 5.92 -4.17 -1.23
N ALA A 194 5.29 -3.32 -0.43
CA ALA A 194 5.34 -1.88 -0.61
C ALA A 194 6.78 -1.33 -0.47
N THR A 195 7.53 -1.82 0.51
CA THR A 195 8.92 -1.42 0.78
C THR A 195 9.85 -1.89 -0.32
N SER A 196 9.84 -3.19 -0.66
CA SER A 196 10.66 -3.75 -1.74
C SER A 196 10.41 -3.05 -3.06
N THR A 197 9.14 -2.78 -3.40
CA THR A 197 8.77 -2.06 -4.62
C THR A 197 9.31 -0.64 -4.62
N ARG A 198 9.14 0.13 -3.53
CA ARG A 198 9.66 1.50 -3.44
C ARG A 198 11.18 1.56 -3.49
N LEU A 199 11.87 0.64 -2.81
CA LEU A 199 13.33 0.55 -2.87
C LEU A 199 13.80 0.26 -4.30
N GLN A 200 13.16 -0.69 -4.98
CA GLN A 200 13.48 -1.03 -6.37
C GLN A 200 13.13 0.09 -7.37
N GLN A 201 12.05 0.85 -7.12
CA GLN A 201 11.71 2.05 -7.89
C GLN A 201 12.75 3.16 -7.71
N GLY A 202 13.33 3.26 -6.51
CA GLY A 202 14.52 4.08 -6.24
C GLY A 202 15.81 3.53 -6.83
N GLY A 203 15.76 2.45 -7.62
CA GLY A 203 16.92 1.90 -8.33
C GLY A 203 17.77 0.91 -7.53
N LEU A 204 17.40 0.59 -6.29
CA LEU A 204 18.11 -0.40 -5.48
C LEU A 204 17.85 -1.83 -5.95
N ILE A 205 18.92 -2.58 -6.17
CA ILE A 205 18.83 -4.03 -6.35
C ILE A 205 19.00 -4.67 -4.98
N LEU A 206 17.88 -5.06 -4.37
CA LEU A 206 17.90 -5.64 -3.03
C LEU A 206 18.62 -7.00 -3.04
N PRO A 207 19.43 -7.36 -2.04
CA PRO A 207 20.00 -8.70 -1.89
C PRO A 207 18.95 -9.73 -1.42
N THR A 208 19.25 -11.03 -1.53
CA THR A 208 18.36 -12.09 -1.02
C THR A 208 18.33 -12.04 0.50
N GLY A 209 17.14 -12.02 1.10
CA GLY A 209 17.01 -11.90 2.56
C GLY A 209 17.21 -10.48 3.09
N TRP A 210 17.09 -9.45 2.24
CA TRP A 210 17.26 -8.03 2.61
C TRP A 210 16.46 -7.61 3.85
N GLN A 211 15.32 -8.25 4.12
CA GLN A 211 14.50 -7.93 5.29
C GLN A 211 15.18 -8.18 6.63
N GLN A 212 16.15 -9.10 6.67
CA GLN A 212 16.95 -9.41 7.86
C GLN A 212 18.21 -8.55 7.93
N LEU A 213 18.63 -7.98 6.81
CA LEU A 213 19.78 -7.10 6.75
C LEU A 213 19.44 -5.74 7.37
N SER A 214 20.40 -5.18 8.07
CA SER A 214 20.35 -3.81 8.54
C SER A 214 20.36 -2.83 7.37
N ILE A 215 19.86 -1.61 7.58
CA ILE A 215 19.87 -0.56 6.56
C ILE A 215 21.29 -0.30 6.03
N GLY A 216 22.30 -0.36 6.89
CA GLY A 216 23.71 -0.23 6.50
C GLY A 216 24.17 -1.34 5.54
N GLU A 217 23.87 -2.60 5.87
CA GLU A 217 24.24 -3.75 5.04
C GLU A 217 23.50 -3.76 3.69
N ILE A 218 22.26 -3.25 3.64
CA ILE A 218 21.51 -3.07 2.39
C ILE A 218 22.21 -2.03 1.50
N ALA A 219 22.65 -0.91 2.06
CA ALA A 219 23.34 0.14 1.31
C ALA A 219 24.71 -0.34 0.78
N GLU A 220 25.48 -1.08 1.59
CA GLU A 220 26.77 -1.64 1.21
C GLU A 220 26.65 -2.72 0.12
N SER A 221 25.67 -3.61 0.23
CA SER A 221 25.45 -4.69 -0.73
C SER A 221 24.87 -4.21 -2.07
N ALA A 222 24.15 -3.09 -2.08
CA ALA A 222 23.54 -2.54 -3.28
C ALA A 222 24.51 -1.69 -4.14
N ALA A 223 25.54 -1.08 -3.53
CA ALA A 223 26.52 -0.23 -4.21
C ALA A 223 27.24 -0.90 -5.40
N PRO A 224 27.83 -2.12 -5.28
CA PRO A 224 28.49 -2.78 -6.42
C PRO A 224 27.51 -3.28 -7.50
N MET A 225 26.22 -3.44 -7.18
CA MET A 225 25.19 -3.87 -8.14
C MET A 225 24.68 -2.71 -9.02
N LEU A 226 24.83 -1.46 -8.56
CA LEU A 226 24.54 -0.23 -9.30
C LEU A 226 25.59 0.06 -10.38
N GLU A 227 26.85 -0.33 -10.16
CA GLU A 227 27.95 -0.16 -11.14
C GLU A 227 27.84 -1.13 -12.33
N ALA A 228 27.24 -2.31 -12.14
CA ALA A 228 27.03 -3.32 -13.20
C ALA A 228 25.92 -2.97 -14.23
N ARG A 229 25.46 -1.71 -14.25
CA ARG A 229 24.30 -1.20 -15.01
C ARG A 229 24.55 -1.04 -16.52
N GLU A 230 25.74 -1.33 -17.02
CA GLU A 230 26.13 -1.24 -18.44
C GLU A 230 25.72 -2.45 -19.33
N ARG A 231 24.59 -3.12 -19.06
CA ARG A 231 24.06 -4.15 -19.99
C ARG A 231 22.61 -3.85 -20.34
N SER A 232 22.39 -3.45 -21.60
CA SER A 232 21.19 -2.77 -22.13
C SER A 232 19.83 -3.42 -21.80
N TRP A 233 19.79 -4.73 -21.56
CA TRP A 233 18.56 -5.46 -21.23
C TRP A 233 18.06 -5.20 -19.79
N ARG A 234 18.94 -4.82 -18.86
CA ARG A 234 18.58 -4.49 -17.45
C ARG A 234 17.93 -3.10 -17.30
N ARG A 235 17.87 -2.30 -18.37
CA ARG A 235 17.15 -1.01 -18.35
C ARG A 235 15.63 -1.22 -18.33
N TYR A 236 15.13 -2.26 -18.99
CA TYR A 236 13.69 -2.49 -19.17
C TYR A 236 13.11 -3.49 -18.17
N PHE A 237 13.94 -4.39 -17.61
CA PHE A 237 13.50 -5.42 -16.67
C PHE A 237 14.10 -5.21 -15.29
N ALA A 238 13.29 -5.38 -14.24
CA ALA A 238 13.75 -5.39 -12.86
C ALA A 238 13.28 -6.68 -12.14
N PRO A 239 14.08 -7.21 -11.21
CA PRO A 239 13.72 -8.42 -10.47
C PRO A 239 12.67 -8.09 -9.40
N VAL A 240 11.53 -8.78 -9.44
CA VAL A 240 10.47 -8.73 -8.42
C VAL A 240 10.44 -10.05 -7.67
N GLU A 241 10.08 -10.01 -6.40
CA GLU A 241 9.92 -11.22 -5.62
C GLU A 241 8.80 -12.11 -6.16
N ASN A 242 9.08 -13.41 -6.20
CA ASN A 242 8.14 -14.38 -6.76
C ASN A 242 6.79 -14.38 -6.03
N THR A 243 6.77 -14.19 -4.72
CA THR A 243 5.55 -14.13 -3.90
C THR A 243 4.64 -12.97 -4.30
N VAL A 244 5.19 -11.83 -4.71
CA VAL A 244 4.43 -10.66 -5.17
C VAL A 244 3.77 -10.96 -6.50
N ALA A 245 4.56 -11.43 -7.47
CA ALA A 245 4.05 -11.74 -8.80
C ALA A 245 3.01 -12.88 -8.76
N LEU A 246 3.30 -13.96 -8.02
CA LEU A 246 2.39 -15.10 -7.88
C LEU A 246 1.13 -14.74 -7.08
N ARG A 247 1.17 -13.76 -6.18
CA ARG A 247 -0.04 -13.25 -5.53
C ARG A 247 -0.92 -12.48 -6.51
N ALA A 248 -0.34 -11.65 -7.37
CA ALA A 248 -1.08 -10.95 -8.43
C ALA A 248 -1.67 -11.92 -9.45
N VAL A 249 -0.90 -12.92 -9.89
CA VAL A 249 -1.39 -13.99 -10.77
C VAL A 249 -2.46 -14.81 -10.07
N GLY A 250 -2.26 -15.19 -8.81
CA GLY A 250 -3.21 -15.98 -8.04
C GLY A 250 -4.57 -15.30 -7.92
N ILE A 251 -4.61 -14.01 -7.55
CA ILE A 251 -5.89 -13.29 -7.46
C ILE A 251 -6.53 -13.06 -8.83
N PHE A 252 -5.72 -12.81 -9.87
CA PHE A 252 -6.23 -12.71 -11.24
C PHE A 252 -6.89 -14.03 -11.70
N LEU A 253 -6.26 -15.17 -11.42
CA LEU A 253 -6.81 -16.48 -11.74
C LEU A 253 -8.11 -16.75 -10.97
N VAL A 254 -8.15 -16.44 -9.67
CA VAL A 254 -9.36 -16.60 -8.84
C VAL A 254 -10.53 -15.79 -9.40
N VAL A 255 -10.32 -14.50 -9.69
CA VAL A 255 -11.40 -13.65 -10.21
C VAL A 255 -11.79 -14.07 -11.62
N GLY A 256 -10.82 -14.37 -12.50
CA GLY A 256 -11.11 -14.79 -13.87
C GLY A 256 -11.88 -16.11 -13.96
N SER A 257 -11.59 -17.07 -13.06
CA SER A 257 -12.34 -18.33 -13.00
C SER A 257 -13.75 -18.16 -12.44
N HIS A 258 -14.00 -17.22 -11.51
CA HIS A 258 -15.36 -16.97 -11.00
C HIS A 258 -16.27 -16.22 -12.00
N ILE A 259 -15.68 -15.53 -12.98
CA ILE A 259 -16.41 -14.84 -14.04
C ILE A 259 -16.60 -15.75 -15.27
N ASP A 260 -16.09 -16.98 -15.23
CA ASP A 260 -16.08 -17.93 -16.36
C ASP A 260 -15.34 -17.39 -17.61
N ILE A 261 -14.30 -16.58 -17.42
CA ILE A 261 -13.45 -16.10 -18.53
C ILE A 261 -12.51 -17.20 -19.01
N PHE A 262 -12.03 -18.02 -18.07
CA PHE A 262 -11.19 -19.19 -18.31
C PHE A 262 -11.35 -20.20 -17.18
N GLU A 263 -11.13 -21.48 -17.47
CA GLU A 263 -11.21 -22.58 -16.49
C GLU A 263 -9.86 -22.84 -15.77
N LEU A 264 -8.99 -21.83 -15.69
CA LEU A 264 -7.72 -21.92 -14.95
C LEU A 264 -7.96 -21.77 -13.44
N VAL A 265 -8.38 -22.87 -12.81
CA VAL A 265 -8.61 -22.95 -11.36
C VAL A 265 -7.30 -23.30 -10.63
N GLY A 266 -7.16 -22.92 -9.36
CA GLY A 266 -5.98 -23.27 -8.53
C GLY A 266 -5.30 -22.09 -7.85
N GLY A 267 -5.61 -20.85 -8.27
CA GLY A 267 -5.01 -19.64 -7.70
C GLY A 267 -5.16 -19.52 -6.18
N ALA A 268 -6.34 -19.87 -5.62
CA ALA A 268 -6.59 -19.82 -4.18
C ALA A 268 -5.68 -20.78 -3.38
N HIS A 269 -5.47 -22.00 -3.88
CA HIS A 269 -4.58 -23.00 -3.27
C HIS A 269 -3.13 -22.49 -3.23
N LEU A 270 -2.65 -21.86 -4.31
CA LEU A 270 -1.34 -21.23 -4.33
C LEU A 270 -1.25 -20.06 -3.34
N LEU A 271 -2.30 -19.25 -3.21
CA LEU A 271 -2.37 -18.17 -2.23
C LEU A 271 -2.31 -18.67 -0.78
N LEU A 272 -2.85 -19.87 -0.47
CA LEU A 272 -2.70 -20.50 0.85
C LEU A 272 -1.23 -20.85 1.15
N VAL A 273 -0.50 -21.41 0.18
CA VAL A 273 0.94 -21.67 0.31
C VAL A 273 1.70 -20.37 0.56
N ILE A 274 1.37 -19.32 -0.20
CA ILE A 274 1.97 -17.98 -0.03
C ILE A 274 1.64 -17.40 1.35
N ALA A 275 0.42 -17.60 1.87
CA ALA A 275 0.01 -17.13 3.19
C ALA A 275 0.86 -17.76 4.31
N GLY A 276 1.06 -19.08 4.28
CA GLY A 276 1.94 -19.78 5.23
C GLY A 276 3.39 -19.32 5.13
N LEU A 277 3.90 -19.18 3.90
CA LEU A 277 5.26 -18.69 3.65
C LEU A 277 5.47 -17.28 4.22
N ASN A 278 4.48 -16.40 4.06
CA ASN A 278 4.54 -15.05 4.61
C ASN A 278 4.47 -15.07 6.15
N LEU A 279 3.62 -15.92 6.75
CA LEU A 279 3.56 -16.05 8.21
C LEU A 279 4.94 -16.41 8.78
N ALA A 280 5.59 -17.40 8.18
CA ALA A 280 6.94 -17.82 8.54
C ALA A 280 7.98 -16.71 8.34
N ALA A 281 7.94 -16.04 7.19
CA ALA A 281 8.94 -15.05 6.81
C ALA A 281 8.89 -13.75 7.63
N PHE A 282 7.72 -13.36 8.15
CA PHE A 282 7.53 -12.05 8.80
C PHE A 282 7.16 -12.13 10.27
N GLN A 283 6.12 -12.89 10.63
CA GLN A 283 5.65 -12.97 12.02
C GLN A 283 6.51 -13.93 12.84
N LEU A 284 6.88 -15.07 12.27
CA LEU A 284 7.66 -16.09 12.99
C LEU A 284 9.17 -15.83 12.97
N ALA A 285 9.62 -14.79 12.27
CA ALA A 285 11.01 -14.32 12.29
C ALA A 285 11.31 -13.36 13.46
N GLN A 286 10.33 -13.09 14.33
CA GLN A 286 10.52 -12.21 15.49
C GLN A 286 11.49 -12.83 16.51
N PRO A 287 12.33 -12.02 17.18
CA PRO A 287 13.33 -12.52 18.12
C PRO A 287 12.72 -13.02 19.43
N GLU A 288 11.57 -12.44 19.82
CA GLU A 288 10.90 -12.74 21.09
C GLU A 288 9.46 -13.22 20.87
N GLN A 289 9.02 -14.10 21.75
CA GLN A 289 7.68 -14.69 21.72
C GLN A 289 6.57 -13.66 21.96
N SER A 290 6.82 -12.68 22.84
CA SER A 290 5.90 -11.58 23.14
C SER A 290 5.62 -10.71 21.90
N LEU A 291 6.68 -10.38 21.16
CA LEU A 291 6.63 -9.62 19.91
C LEU A 291 5.93 -10.44 18.81
N PHE A 292 6.23 -11.73 18.72
CA PHE A 292 5.51 -12.65 17.84
C PHE A 292 4.00 -12.61 18.07
N VAL A 293 3.54 -12.87 19.30
CA VAL A 293 2.10 -12.89 19.62
C VAL A 293 1.45 -11.54 19.29
N SER A 294 2.10 -10.43 19.66
CA SER A 294 1.60 -9.09 19.34
C SER A 294 1.54 -8.84 17.84
N SER A 295 2.53 -9.30 17.07
CA SER A 295 2.57 -9.15 15.61
C SER A 295 1.47 -9.95 14.92
N VAL A 296 1.17 -11.16 15.41
CA VAL A 296 0.07 -11.99 14.89
C VAL A 296 -1.26 -11.30 15.13
N TRP A 297 -1.55 -10.86 16.36
CA TRP A 297 -2.82 -10.20 16.66
C TRP A 297 -3.00 -8.89 15.89
N ARG A 298 -1.92 -8.12 15.69
CA ARG A 298 -1.94 -6.95 14.81
C ARG A 298 -2.25 -7.34 13.35
N SER A 299 -1.65 -8.41 12.84
CA SER A 299 -1.92 -8.93 11.50
C SER A 299 -3.36 -9.42 11.34
N VAL A 300 -3.88 -10.15 12.33
CA VAL A 300 -5.27 -10.61 12.37
C VAL A 300 -6.22 -9.41 12.40
N GLY A 301 -5.96 -8.39 13.23
CA GLY A 301 -6.76 -7.17 13.26
C GLY A 301 -6.74 -6.39 11.93
N ARG A 302 -5.58 -6.29 11.28
CA ARG A 302 -5.43 -5.68 9.94
C ARG A 302 -6.15 -6.47 8.84
N LEU A 303 -6.30 -7.79 9.01
CA LEU A 303 -7.06 -8.62 8.08
C LEU A 303 -8.57 -8.52 8.35
N LEU A 304 -8.98 -8.60 9.62
CA LEU A 304 -10.39 -8.59 10.02
C LEU A 304 -11.06 -7.25 9.72
N LEU A 305 -10.37 -6.11 9.88
CA LEU A 305 -10.95 -4.80 9.65
C LEU A 305 -11.52 -4.60 8.22
N PRO A 306 -10.76 -4.79 7.14
CA PRO A 306 -11.31 -4.71 5.78
C PRO A 306 -12.34 -5.80 5.51
N ILE A 307 -12.24 -6.98 6.14
CA ILE A 307 -13.24 -8.04 5.97
C ILE A 307 -14.57 -7.61 6.58
N THR A 308 -14.59 -7.15 7.84
CA THR A 308 -15.82 -6.76 8.53
C THR A 308 -16.45 -5.51 7.93
N LEU A 309 -15.65 -4.50 7.56
CA LEU A 309 -16.14 -3.29 6.90
C LEU A 309 -16.80 -3.56 5.56
N TRP A 310 -16.45 -4.66 4.87
CA TRP A 310 -17.10 -5.07 3.63
C TRP A 310 -18.29 -6.00 3.88
N LEU A 311 -18.09 -7.06 4.66
CA LEU A 311 -19.09 -8.12 4.82
C LEU A 311 -20.31 -7.66 5.62
N ILE A 312 -20.18 -6.75 6.58
CA ILE A 312 -21.32 -6.26 7.36
C ILE A 312 -22.33 -5.52 6.45
N PRO A 313 -21.94 -4.51 5.64
CA PRO A 313 -22.86 -3.90 4.68
C PRO A 313 -23.44 -4.89 3.68
N VAL A 314 -22.61 -5.80 3.14
CA VAL A 314 -23.09 -6.82 2.19
C VAL A 314 -24.16 -7.70 2.81
N TRP A 315 -23.98 -8.12 4.07
CA TRP A 315 -24.98 -8.89 4.81
C TRP A 315 -26.28 -8.14 5.07
N LEU A 316 -26.17 -6.85 5.43
CA LEU A 316 -27.34 -6.01 5.68
C LEU A 316 -28.18 -5.77 4.40
N ILE A 317 -27.53 -5.74 3.24
CA ILE A 317 -28.16 -5.46 1.95
C ILE A 317 -28.61 -6.74 1.24
N ALA A 318 -27.83 -7.82 1.34
CA ALA A 318 -28.07 -9.08 0.67
C ALA A 318 -28.18 -10.21 1.70
N THR A 319 -29.39 -10.76 1.84
CA THR A 319 -29.73 -11.80 2.81
C THR A 319 -29.16 -13.19 2.46
N GLU A 320 -28.57 -13.34 1.27
CA GLU A 320 -27.99 -14.59 0.76
C GLU A 320 -26.68 -15.02 1.45
N TYR A 321 -26.07 -14.15 2.27
CA TYR A 321 -24.73 -14.37 2.83
C TYR A 321 -24.69 -14.97 4.25
N GLY A 322 -25.86 -15.26 4.85
CA GLY A 322 -25.98 -16.13 6.04
C GLY A 322 -25.01 -15.84 7.21
N PRO A 323 -24.61 -16.86 7.99
CA PRO A 323 -23.62 -16.74 9.06
C PRO A 323 -22.17 -16.62 8.56
N SER A 324 -21.93 -16.66 7.25
CA SER A 324 -20.60 -16.59 6.63
C SER A 324 -19.85 -15.30 6.92
N VAL A 325 -20.59 -14.25 7.29
CA VAL A 325 -20.10 -12.94 7.75
C VAL A 325 -19.31 -13.05 9.05
N LEU A 326 -19.66 -14.03 9.89
CA LEU A 326 -18.95 -14.33 11.13
C LEU A 326 -17.69 -15.18 10.89
N LEU A 327 -17.44 -15.63 9.65
CA LEU A 327 -16.33 -16.51 9.30
C LEU A 327 -16.33 -17.78 10.18
N VAL A 328 -17.52 -18.38 10.35
CA VAL A 328 -17.73 -19.65 11.07
C VAL A 328 -18.47 -20.67 10.21
N ASN A 329 -18.52 -20.44 8.89
CA ASN A 329 -19.24 -21.31 7.96
C ASN A 329 -18.66 -22.72 7.96
N ASN A 330 -17.38 -22.89 8.23
CA ASN A 330 -16.76 -24.22 8.33
C ASN A 330 -17.17 -25.00 9.59
N LEU A 331 -17.74 -24.34 10.60
CA LEU A 331 -18.21 -24.97 11.84
C LEU A 331 -19.72 -25.16 11.89
N VAL A 332 -20.47 -24.22 11.30
CA VAL A 332 -21.94 -24.12 11.47
C VAL A 332 -22.68 -24.05 10.11
N GLY A 333 -21.94 -23.94 9.01
CA GLY A 333 -22.49 -23.68 7.67
C GLY A 333 -23.09 -24.88 6.97
N SER A 334 -23.93 -24.58 5.98
CA SER A 334 -24.52 -25.58 5.09
C SER A 334 -23.45 -26.26 4.22
N HIS A 335 -23.58 -27.56 3.95
CA HIS A 335 -22.67 -28.29 3.06
C HIS A 335 -23.06 -28.03 1.59
N GLY A 336 -22.10 -27.73 0.70
CA GLY A 336 -22.31 -27.59 -0.75
C GLY A 336 -21.99 -26.22 -1.34
N ASP A 337 -22.53 -25.94 -2.54
CA ASP A 337 -22.25 -24.73 -3.34
C ASP A 337 -23.07 -23.49 -2.94
N SER A 338 -23.47 -23.40 -1.68
CA SER A 338 -24.24 -22.26 -1.17
C SER A 338 -23.41 -20.96 -1.25
N PRO A 339 -24.05 -19.79 -1.48
CA PRO A 339 -23.35 -18.49 -1.51
C PRO A 339 -22.50 -18.20 -0.26
N GLU A 340 -22.81 -18.89 0.83
CA GLU A 340 -22.11 -18.92 2.10
C GLU A 340 -20.63 -19.36 2.00
N TRP A 341 -20.28 -20.16 0.99
CA TRP A 341 -18.90 -20.63 0.76
C TRP A 341 -18.03 -19.62 0.01
N ARG A 342 -18.57 -18.52 -0.54
CA ARG A 342 -17.80 -17.53 -1.31
C ARG A 342 -16.57 -16.97 -0.56
N TYR A 343 -16.59 -16.97 0.78
CA TYR A 343 -15.50 -16.46 1.61
C TYR A 343 -14.72 -17.54 2.39
N TRP A 344 -14.84 -18.82 2.01
CA TRP A 344 -14.15 -19.96 2.67
C TRP A 344 -12.64 -19.71 2.84
N PHE A 345 -12.01 -19.11 1.83
CA PHE A 345 -10.57 -18.87 1.80
C PHE A 345 -10.13 -17.95 2.95
N LEU A 346 -10.93 -16.91 3.26
CA LEU A 346 -10.61 -15.96 4.33
C LEU A 346 -10.72 -16.62 5.69
N GLU A 347 -11.75 -17.44 5.88
CA GLU A 347 -11.96 -18.24 7.08
C GLU A 347 -10.81 -19.23 7.29
N ALA A 348 -10.41 -19.95 6.24
CA ALA A 348 -9.28 -20.88 6.28
C ALA A 348 -7.97 -20.16 6.64
N VAL A 349 -7.64 -19.05 5.97
CA VAL A 349 -6.41 -18.28 6.25
C VAL A 349 -6.39 -17.76 7.69
N LEU A 350 -7.50 -17.21 8.19
CA LEU A 350 -7.59 -16.74 9.57
C LEU A 350 -7.42 -17.88 10.57
N LEU A 351 -8.12 -19.00 10.34
CA LEU A 351 -8.01 -20.18 11.19
C LEU A 351 -6.58 -20.71 11.21
N PHE A 352 -5.91 -20.80 10.06
CA PHE A 352 -4.54 -21.28 9.97
C PHE A 352 -3.55 -20.34 10.67
N ILE A 353 -3.70 -19.02 10.53
CA ILE A 353 -2.87 -18.04 11.24
C ILE A 353 -3.05 -18.19 12.74
N ILE A 354 -4.31 -18.25 13.22
CA ILE A 354 -4.62 -18.34 14.66
C ILE A 354 -4.13 -19.68 15.22
N LEU A 355 -4.45 -20.81 14.57
CA LEU A 355 -4.05 -22.14 15.02
C LEU A 355 -2.53 -22.29 15.05
N THR A 356 -1.84 -21.85 14.00
CA THR A 356 -0.38 -21.86 13.96
C THR A 356 0.20 -20.99 15.07
N ALA A 357 -0.41 -19.83 15.33
CA ALA A 357 0.04 -18.95 16.41
C ALA A 357 -0.21 -19.50 17.80
N LEU A 358 -1.30 -20.23 18.02
CA LEU A 358 -1.57 -20.94 19.27
C LEU A 358 -0.56 -22.06 19.49
N ILE A 359 -0.26 -22.85 18.45
CA ILE A 359 0.70 -23.96 18.53
C ILE A 359 2.13 -23.45 18.77
N ILE A 360 2.59 -22.50 17.96
CA ILE A 360 3.94 -21.95 18.08
C ILE A 360 4.07 -21.03 19.31
N GLY A 361 2.97 -20.43 19.75
CA GLY A 361 2.86 -19.69 21.00
C GLY A 361 3.08 -20.53 22.25
N ILE A 362 3.23 -21.86 22.15
CA ILE A 362 3.65 -22.70 23.27
C ILE A 362 5.17 -22.51 23.50
N PRO A 363 5.66 -22.17 24.70
CA PRO A 363 7.08 -21.87 24.94
C PRO A 363 8.09 -22.97 24.55
N ARG A 364 7.64 -24.24 24.53
CA ARG A 364 8.44 -25.37 24.06
C ARG A 364 8.56 -25.36 22.53
N VAL A 365 7.45 -25.13 21.83
CA VAL A 365 7.40 -25.08 20.36
C VAL A 365 8.10 -23.82 19.84
N TRP A 366 7.95 -22.67 20.51
CA TRP A 366 8.68 -21.45 20.18
C TRP A 366 10.20 -21.66 20.18
N ARG A 367 10.74 -22.29 21.24
CA ARG A 367 12.18 -22.61 21.32
C ARG A 367 12.64 -23.55 20.22
N GLU A 368 11.79 -24.53 19.89
CA GLU A 368 12.08 -25.48 18.81
C GLU A 368 12.02 -24.82 17.43
N TRP A 369 11.09 -23.88 17.24
CA TRP A 369 10.99 -23.08 16.01
C TRP A 369 12.23 -22.21 15.81
N GLN A 370 12.74 -21.59 16.87
CA GLN A 370 13.94 -20.75 16.82
C GLN A 370 15.22 -21.55 16.54
N SER A 371 15.31 -22.78 17.06
CA SER A 371 16.51 -23.62 16.86
C SER A 371 16.47 -24.45 15.58
N ARG A 372 15.28 -24.97 15.23
CA ARG A 372 15.05 -26.02 14.23
C ARG A 372 13.70 -25.82 13.52
N PRO A 373 13.51 -24.70 12.79
CA PRO A 373 12.24 -24.37 12.14
C PRO A 373 11.79 -25.44 11.12
N GLU A 374 12.73 -26.17 10.50
CA GLU A 374 12.44 -27.25 9.56
C GLU A 374 11.70 -28.41 10.21
N PHE A 375 12.02 -28.75 11.46
CA PHE A 375 11.39 -29.88 12.16
C PHE A 375 9.97 -29.54 12.60
N VAL A 376 9.76 -28.32 13.10
CA VAL A 376 8.42 -27.83 13.46
C VAL A 376 7.54 -27.73 12.22
N SER A 377 8.07 -27.17 11.12
CA SER A 377 7.33 -27.07 9.86
C SER A 377 7.01 -28.43 9.26
N LEU A 378 7.95 -29.39 9.31
CA LEU A 378 7.73 -30.75 8.87
C LEU A 378 6.69 -31.48 9.73
N ALA A 379 6.69 -31.27 11.04
CA ALA A 379 5.69 -31.84 11.95
C ALA A 379 4.28 -31.28 11.66
N LEU A 380 4.16 -29.98 11.44
CA LEU A 380 2.88 -29.34 11.05
C LEU A 380 2.40 -29.84 9.69
N LEU A 381 3.29 -29.94 8.70
CA LEU A 381 2.97 -30.47 7.38
C LEU A 381 2.55 -31.95 7.49
N GLY A 382 3.32 -32.77 8.19
CA GLY A 382 3.01 -34.19 8.41
C GLY A 382 1.68 -34.40 9.14
N ALA A 383 1.38 -33.60 10.17
CA ALA A 383 0.10 -33.66 10.88
C ALA A 383 -1.07 -33.28 9.96
N SER A 384 -0.94 -32.23 9.16
CA SER A 384 -1.97 -31.82 8.20
C SER A 384 -2.19 -32.82 7.07
N LEU A 385 -1.13 -33.47 6.57
CA LEU A 385 -1.22 -34.54 5.59
C LEU A 385 -1.80 -35.82 6.21
N GLY A 386 -1.42 -36.16 7.44
CA GLY A 386 -2.00 -37.28 8.18
C GLY A 386 -3.49 -37.08 8.39
N TRP A 387 -3.91 -35.86 8.75
CA TRP A 387 -5.32 -35.49 8.82
C TRP A 387 -6.01 -35.64 7.47
N LEU A 388 -5.41 -35.14 6.38
CA LEU A 388 -5.95 -35.30 5.03
C LEU A 388 -6.20 -36.78 4.66
N LEU A 389 -5.32 -37.69 5.08
CA LEU A 389 -5.48 -39.14 4.83
C LEU A 389 -6.54 -39.81 5.71
N LEU A 390 -6.84 -39.23 6.88
CA LEU A 390 -7.84 -39.75 7.83
C LEU A 390 -9.26 -39.27 7.54
N VAL A 391 -9.40 -38.14 6.82
CA VAL A 391 -10.70 -37.64 6.40
C VAL A 391 -11.19 -38.51 5.25
N ASP A 392 -11.93 -39.57 5.59
CA ASP A 392 -12.62 -40.48 4.67
C ASP A 392 -13.87 -39.79 4.09
N ARG A 393 -13.65 -38.76 3.29
CA ARG A 393 -14.68 -38.07 2.51
C ARG A 393 -14.24 -38.13 1.06
N PRO A 394 -14.95 -38.86 0.18
CA PRO A 394 -14.64 -38.81 -1.22
C PRO A 394 -14.81 -37.35 -1.66
N VAL A 395 -13.75 -36.77 -2.21
CA VAL A 395 -13.66 -35.37 -2.63
C VAL A 395 -14.51 -35.19 -3.90
N ASP A 396 -15.81 -35.44 -3.78
CA ASP A 396 -16.76 -35.57 -4.89
C ASP A 396 -17.60 -34.28 -5.08
N GLY A 397 -17.45 -33.29 -4.20
CA GLY A 397 -18.19 -32.02 -4.24
C GLY A 397 -17.29 -30.78 -4.12
N PRO A 398 -17.64 -29.65 -4.78
CA PRO A 398 -16.83 -28.43 -4.71
C PRO A 398 -16.71 -27.90 -3.28
N GLY A 399 -17.76 -27.96 -2.46
CA GLY A 399 -17.72 -27.55 -1.05
C GLY A 399 -16.75 -28.33 -0.15
N GLU A 400 -16.44 -29.60 -0.45
CA GLU A 400 -15.56 -30.43 0.39
C GLU A 400 -14.05 -30.17 0.12
N LEU A 401 -13.70 -29.76 -1.11
CA LEU A 401 -12.35 -29.32 -1.51
C LEU A 401 -11.89 -28.06 -0.75
N PHE A 402 -12.82 -27.26 -0.24
CA PHE A 402 -12.53 -25.92 0.27
C PHE A 402 -12.53 -25.82 1.80
N THR A 403 -12.67 -26.94 2.50
CA THR A 403 -12.64 -26.90 3.97
C THR A 403 -11.22 -26.64 4.49
N PRO A 404 -11.04 -25.88 5.59
CA PRO A 404 -9.75 -25.69 6.23
C PRO A 404 -9.09 -27.02 6.60
N ALA A 405 -9.90 -28.03 6.95
CA ALA A 405 -9.44 -29.36 7.29
C ALA A 405 -8.60 -30.00 6.16
N VAL A 406 -9.08 -29.94 4.91
CA VAL A 406 -8.40 -30.58 3.78
C VAL A 406 -7.37 -29.68 3.09
N THR A 407 -7.40 -28.36 3.35
CA THR A 407 -6.48 -27.38 2.74
C THR A 407 -5.31 -26.97 3.65
N ALA A 408 -5.32 -27.38 4.93
CA ALA A 408 -4.29 -27.04 5.92
C ALA A 408 -2.86 -27.38 5.47
N TRP A 409 -2.68 -28.47 4.71
CA TRP A 409 -1.37 -28.90 4.24
C TRP A 409 -0.72 -27.92 3.28
N MET A 410 -1.51 -27.13 2.53
CA MET A 410 -0.99 -26.10 1.63
C MET A 410 -0.41 -24.93 2.42
N PHE A 411 -1.08 -24.53 3.51
CA PHE A 411 -0.55 -23.51 4.41
C PHE A 411 0.72 -23.99 5.13
N ALA A 412 0.71 -25.22 5.63
CA ALA A 412 1.88 -25.85 6.26
C ALA A 412 3.05 -26.03 5.27
N LEU A 413 2.76 -26.31 4.01
CA LEU A 413 3.76 -26.34 2.92
C LEU A 413 4.43 -24.96 2.78
N GLY A 414 3.68 -23.87 2.90
CA GLY A 414 4.22 -22.52 2.94
C GLY A 414 5.24 -22.30 4.06
N LEU A 415 4.90 -22.74 5.28
CA LEU A 415 5.82 -22.71 6.43
C LEU A 415 7.10 -23.52 6.15
N MET A 416 6.94 -24.72 5.59
CA MET A 416 8.05 -25.60 5.25
C MET A 416 8.95 -24.98 4.17
N LEU A 417 8.37 -24.40 3.12
CA LEU A 417 9.12 -23.70 2.07
C LEU A 417 9.97 -22.57 2.64
N ALA A 418 9.45 -21.81 3.61
CA ALA A 418 10.20 -20.77 4.28
C ALA A 418 11.34 -21.34 5.15
N ALA A 419 11.07 -22.39 5.92
CA ALA A 419 12.05 -23.03 6.82
C ALA A 419 13.23 -23.68 6.09
N ILE A 420 13.02 -24.16 4.85
CA ILE A 420 14.09 -24.76 4.04
C ILE A 420 14.79 -23.78 3.10
N ARG A 421 14.47 -22.47 3.14
CA ARG A 421 15.20 -21.47 2.35
C ARG A 421 16.68 -21.49 2.76
N GLY A 422 17.56 -21.65 1.77
CA GLY A 422 19.01 -21.71 1.99
C GLY A 422 19.55 -23.06 2.49
N LYS A 423 18.71 -24.09 2.67
CA LYS A 423 19.17 -25.45 3.02
C LYS A 423 19.64 -26.25 1.78
N HIS A 424 20.24 -27.40 2.04
CA HIS A 424 20.76 -28.32 1.02
C HIS A 424 19.69 -28.73 0.00
N THR A 425 20.11 -28.89 -1.26
CA THR A 425 19.23 -29.19 -2.42
C THR A 425 18.38 -30.45 -2.23
N ALA A 426 18.83 -31.42 -1.44
CA ALA A 426 18.07 -32.63 -1.12
C ALA A 426 16.70 -32.35 -0.48
N TRP A 427 16.61 -31.39 0.45
CA TRP A 427 15.34 -31.01 1.08
C TRP A 427 14.30 -30.53 0.08
N LYS A 428 14.75 -29.75 -0.92
CA LYS A 428 13.86 -29.22 -1.97
C LYS A 428 13.31 -30.33 -2.84
N TRP A 429 14.14 -31.28 -3.27
CA TRP A 429 13.69 -32.40 -4.08
C TRP A 429 12.77 -33.36 -3.32
N THR A 430 13.08 -33.67 -2.06
CA THR A 430 12.18 -34.49 -1.23
C THR A 430 10.82 -33.82 -1.07
N LEU A 431 10.79 -32.52 -0.76
CA LEU A 431 9.54 -31.77 -0.65
C LEU A 431 8.79 -31.72 -1.98
N ALA A 432 9.49 -31.54 -3.10
CA ALA A 432 8.90 -31.54 -4.44
C ALA A 432 8.19 -32.86 -4.77
N VAL A 433 8.82 -34.00 -4.47
CA VAL A 433 8.23 -35.32 -4.69
C VAL A 433 7.00 -35.51 -3.81
N VAL A 434 7.07 -35.16 -2.52
CA VAL A 434 5.92 -35.23 -1.61
C VAL A 434 4.77 -34.37 -2.11
N VAL A 435 5.04 -33.12 -2.47
CA VAL A 435 4.01 -32.19 -2.98
C VAL A 435 3.40 -32.71 -4.28
N ALA A 436 4.21 -33.22 -5.22
CA ALA A 436 3.71 -33.78 -6.47
C ALA A 436 2.78 -34.96 -6.21
N THR A 437 3.19 -35.92 -5.37
CA THR A 437 2.39 -37.10 -5.03
C THR A 437 1.07 -36.72 -4.35
N VAL A 438 1.13 -35.87 -3.32
CA VAL A 438 -0.08 -35.42 -2.60
C VAL A 438 -1.01 -34.64 -3.52
N SER A 439 -0.47 -33.77 -4.37
CA SER A 439 -1.28 -32.94 -5.28
C SER A 439 -2.01 -33.78 -6.33
N VAL A 440 -1.38 -34.84 -6.85
CA VAL A 440 -1.99 -35.79 -7.80
C VAL A 440 -3.18 -36.52 -7.16
N ILE A 441 -3.03 -36.93 -5.90
CA ILE A 441 -4.09 -37.59 -5.14
C ILE A 441 -5.23 -36.60 -4.83
N TYR A 442 -4.89 -35.36 -4.52
CA TYR A 442 -5.84 -34.35 -4.02
C TYR A 442 -6.69 -33.70 -5.13
N PHE A 443 -6.08 -33.25 -6.23
CA PHE A 443 -6.77 -32.27 -7.09
C PHE A 443 -7.82 -32.83 -8.03
N GLY A 444 -7.75 -34.11 -8.44
CA GLY A 444 -8.68 -34.75 -9.39
C GLY A 444 -8.73 -34.13 -10.81
N ASP A 445 -8.44 -32.85 -10.93
CA ASP A 445 -8.42 -32.01 -12.13
C ASP A 445 -6.98 -31.69 -12.54
N SER A 446 -6.70 -31.92 -13.83
CA SER A 446 -5.35 -31.78 -14.39
C SER A 446 -4.91 -30.32 -14.51
N VAL A 447 -5.84 -29.40 -14.77
CA VAL A 447 -5.52 -27.97 -14.92
C VAL A 447 -5.12 -27.38 -13.56
N ARG A 448 -5.92 -27.62 -12.53
CA ARG A 448 -5.67 -27.19 -11.16
C ARG A 448 -4.38 -27.78 -10.60
N LEU A 449 -4.13 -29.06 -10.86
CA LEU A 449 -2.87 -29.71 -10.53
C LEU A 449 -1.68 -28.98 -11.16
N LEU A 450 -1.73 -28.69 -12.46
CA LEU A 450 -0.65 -28.05 -13.18
C LEU A 450 -0.38 -26.63 -12.68
N VAL A 451 -1.44 -25.82 -12.49
CA VAL A 451 -1.33 -24.45 -11.95
C VAL A 451 -0.69 -24.47 -10.57
N PHE A 452 -1.10 -25.39 -9.70
CA PHE A 452 -0.56 -25.51 -8.35
C PHE A 452 0.92 -25.94 -8.36
N LEU A 453 1.27 -26.99 -9.12
CA LEU A 453 2.66 -27.48 -9.19
C LEU A 453 3.61 -26.47 -9.82
N ILE A 454 3.19 -25.77 -10.88
CA ILE A 454 3.97 -24.67 -11.47
C ILE A 454 4.17 -23.56 -10.43
N GLY A 455 3.11 -23.14 -9.74
CA GLY A 455 3.17 -22.10 -8.73
C GLY A 455 4.11 -22.44 -7.56
N VAL A 456 3.98 -23.65 -7.00
CA VAL A 456 4.87 -24.14 -5.93
C VAL A 456 6.30 -24.29 -6.43
N GLY A 457 6.50 -24.77 -7.66
CA GLY A 457 7.82 -24.86 -8.25
C GLY A 457 8.49 -23.49 -8.43
N MET A 458 7.74 -22.50 -8.90
CA MET A 458 8.23 -21.11 -8.95
C MET A 458 8.57 -20.59 -7.55
N LEU A 459 7.79 -20.91 -6.51
CA LEU A 459 8.11 -20.55 -5.13
C LEU A 459 9.40 -21.19 -4.62
N MET A 460 9.67 -22.44 -5.01
CA MET A 460 10.77 -23.25 -4.48
C MET A 460 12.12 -22.99 -5.19
N TRP A 461 12.10 -22.80 -6.51
CA TRP A 461 13.32 -22.69 -7.33
C TRP A 461 13.56 -21.33 -7.95
N VAL A 462 12.54 -20.48 -8.07
CA VAL A 462 12.66 -19.16 -8.73
C VAL A 462 12.50 -18.06 -7.70
N PRO A 463 13.56 -17.63 -6.98
CA PRO A 463 13.44 -16.64 -5.92
C PRO A 463 12.95 -15.26 -6.42
N ARG A 464 13.25 -14.93 -7.69
CA ARG A 464 12.89 -13.65 -8.31
C ARG A 464 12.50 -13.82 -9.77
N ILE A 465 11.50 -13.06 -10.18
CA ILE A 465 11.00 -13.02 -11.55
C ILE A 465 11.37 -11.66 -12.13
N HIS A 466 11.98 -11.64 -13.31
CA HIS A 466 12.33 -10.40 -14.00
C HIS A 466 11.12 -9.92 -14.78
N LEU A 467 10.58 -8.76 -14.38
CA LEU A 467 9.38 -8.18 -14.99
C LEU A 467 9.72 -6.84 -15.67
N PRO A 468 9.00 -6.49 -16.75
CA PRO A 468 9.12 -5.17 -17.36
C PRO A 468 8.83 -4.08 -16.34
N ARG A 469 9.71 -3.08 -16.21
CA ARG A 469 9.62 -2.02 -15.19
C ARG A 469 8.29 -1.28 -15.19
N PHE A 470 7.67 -1.09 -16.36
CA PHE A 470 6.38 -0.42 -16.49
C PHE A 470 5.21 -1.22 -15.90
N ALA A 471 5.32 -2.55 -15.83
CA ALA A 471 4.27 -3.43 -15.31
C ALA A 471 4.36 -3.63 -13.79
N ILE A 472 5.52 -3.36 -13.18
CA ILE A 472 5.77 -3.58 -11.75
C ILE A 472 4.79 -2.81 -10.86
N PRO A 473 4.50 -1.50 -11.08
CA PRO A 473 3.54 -0.77 -10.24
C PRO A 473 2.16 -1.40 -10.24
N SER A 474 1.66 -1.82 -11.41
CA SER A 474 0.35 -2.46 -11.55
C SER A 474 0.31 -3.83 -10.88
N ILE A 475 1.33 -4.66 -11.08
CA ILE A 475 1.45 -5.98 -10.46
C ILE A 475 1.52 -5.83 -8.93
N ALA A 476 2.33 -4.89 -8.44
CA ALA A 476 2.42 -4.59 -7.02
C ALA A 476 1.09 -4.09 -6.44
N ALA A 477 0.39 -3.19 -7.14
CA ALA A 477 -0.92 -2.71 -6.72
C ALA A 477 -1.95 -3.85 -6.59
N VAL A 478 -2.01 -4.75 -7.58
CA VAL A 478 -2.89 -5.93 -7.56
C VAL A 478 -2.49 -6.88 -6.43
N ALA A 479 -1.20 -7.16 -6.26
CA ALA A 479 -0.71 -8.02 -5.19
C ALA A 479 -0.99 -7.45 -3.79
N THR A 480 -0.83 -6.15 -3.60
CA THR A 480 -1.10 -5.48 -2.32
C THR A 480 -2.60 -5.39 -2.04
N ALA A 481 -3.42 -5.19 -3.08
CA ALA A 481 -4.87 -5.14 -2.96
C ALA A 481 -5.57 -6.50 -3.06
N SER A 482 -4.83 -7.63 -3.05
CA SER A 482 -5.41 -8.96 -3.32
C SER A 482 -6.58 -9.31 -2.39
N LEU A 483 -6.52 -8.90 -1.11
CA LEU A 483 -7.62 -9.07 -0.16
C LEU A 483 -8.83 -8.20 -0.53
N GLY A 484 -8.61 -6.94 -0.90
CA GLY A 484 -9.69 -6.05 -1.34
C GLY A 484 -10.36 -6.54 -2.63
N ILE A 485 -9.58 -7.03 -3.59
CA ILE A 485 -10.08 -7.64 -4.82
C ILE A 485 -10.91 -8.89 -4.51
N TYR A 486 -10.39 -9.77 -3.64
CA TYR A 486 -11.12 -10.97 -3.23
C TYR A 486 -12.44 -10.64 -2.53
N LEU A 487 -12.49 -9.61 -1.70
CA LEU A 487 -13.72 -9.21 -1.01
C LEU A 487 -14.78 -8.67 -1.97
N VAL A 488 -14.38 -7.80 -2.89
CA VAL A 488 -15.30 -6.98 -3.67
C VAL A 488 -15.80 -7.67 -4.94
N HIS A 489 -15.02 -8.57 -5.53
CA HIS A 489 -15.32 -9.09 -6.88
C HIS A 489 -16.70 -9.76 -6.99
N PHE A 490 -17.13 -10.54 -5.98
CA PHE A 490 -18.44 -11.23 -5.99
C PHE A 490 -19.64 -10.30 -6.14
N GLN A 491 -19.54 -9.04 -5.72
CA GLN A 491 -20.62 -8.06 -5.87
C GLN A 491 -20.47 -7.24 -7.16
N VAL A 492 -19.27 -7.17 -7.73
CA VAL A 492 -18.99 -6.31 -8.88
C VAL A 492 -19.17 -7.04 -10.20
N TYR A 493 -18.59 -8.24 -10.36
CA TYR A 493 -18.64 -8.92 -11.66
C TYR A 493 -20.05 -9.24 -12.16
N PRO A 494 -21.05 -9.61 -11.32
CA PRO A 494 -22.39 -9.93 -11.81
C PRO A 494 -23.08 -8.75 -12.50
N LEU A 495 -22.69 -7.51 -12.19
CA LEU A 495 -23.24 -6.29 -12.78
C LEU A 495 -22.92 -6.16 -14.28
N PHE A 496 -21.93 -6.90 -14.78
CA PHE A 496 -21.46 -6.81 -16.15
C PHE A 496 -21.99 -7.94 -17.05
N GLY A 497 -22.70 -8.92 -16.50
CA GLY A 497 -23.34 -10.01 -17.24
C GLY A 497 -22.39 -10.64 -18.27
N ALA A 498 -22.74 -10.55 -19.56
CA ALA A 498 -21.96 -11.10 -20.67
C ALA A 498 -20.59 -10.43 -20.91
N TRP A 499 -20.33 -9.26 -20.33
CA TRP A 499 -19.08 -8.50 -20.52
C TRP A 499 -17.98 -8.96 -19.53
N GLY A 500 -17.65 -10.25 -19.55
CA GLY A 500 -16.76 -10.88 -18.56
C GLY A 500 -15.42 -10.16 -18.37
N TRP A 501 -14.73 -9.79 -19.46
CA TRP A 501 -13.47 -9.04 -19.40
C TRP A 501 -13.61 -7.65 -18.75
N VAL A 502 -14.72 -6.96 -19.00
CA VAL A 502 -15.01 -5.67 -18.34
C VAL A 502 -15.26 -5.91 -16.85
N GLY A 503 -16.05 -6.95 -16.51
CA GLY A 503 -16.29 -7.36 -15.15
C GLY A 503 -15.00 -7.68 -14.37
N LEU A 504 -14.04 -8.34 -15.01
CA LEU A 504 -12.72 -8.64 -14.42
C LEU A 504 -11.93 -7.36 -14.12
N VAL A 505 -11.79 -6.48 -15.11
CA VAL A 505 -11.03 -5.23 -14.96
C VAL A 505 -11.68 -4.34 -13.90
N VAL A 506 -13.00 -4.19 -13.93
CA VAL A 506 -13.71 -3.37 -12.95
C VAL A 506 -13.64 -3.99 -11.55
N SER A 507 -13.72 -5.32 -11.41
CA SER A 507 -13.56 -5.99 -10.11
C SER A 507 -12.17 -5.77 -9.51
N ILE A 508 -11.11 -5.84 -10.33
CA ILE A 508 -9.74 -5.55 -9.90
C ILE A 508 -9.60 -4.08 -9.47
N LEU A 509 -10.10 -3.14 -10.28
CA LEU A 509 -10.03 -1.71 -9.98
C LEU A 509 -10.84 -1.35 -8.73
N ALA A 510 -12.04 -1.93 -8.56
CA ALA A 510 -12.89 -1.74 -7.38
C ALA A 510 -12.20 -2.28 -6.12
N GLY A 511 -11.56 -3.45 -6.20
CA GLY A 511 -10.77 -4.01 -5.11
C GLY A 511 -9.57 -3.14 -4.71
N ILE A 512 -8.85 -2.57 -5.70
CA ILE A 512 -7.75 -1.63 -5.46
C ILE A 512 -8.27 -0.34 -4.80
N ALA A 513 -9.39 0.20 -5.29
CA ALA A 513 -10.01 1.40 -4.73
C ALA A 513 -10.45 1.17 -3.28
N TYR A 514 -11.13 0.05 -3.02
CA TYR A 514 -11.55 -0.36 -1.68
C TYR A 514 -10.34 -0.49 -0.74
N TRP A 515 -9.30 -1.23 -1.16
CA TRP A 515 -8.08 -1.41 -0.38
C TRP A 515 -7.40 -0.08 -0.05
N THR A 516 -7.31 0.82 -1.03
CA THR A 516 -6.71 2.15 -0.86
C THR A 516 -7.52 3.00 0.12
N ALA A 517 -8.84 2.96 0.05
CA ALA A 517 -9.72 3.69 0.96
C ALA A 517 -9.55 3.22 2.42
N ILE A 518 -9.51 1.90 2.65
CA ILE A 518 -9.32 1.34 4.00
C ILE A 518 -7.95 1.70 4.57
N ASN A 519 -6.88 1.65 3.76
CA ASN A 519 -5.55 2.05 4.22
C ASN A 519 -5.44 3.54 4.55
N ARG A 520 -6.14 4.40 3.80
CA ARG A 520 -6.22 5.84 4.12
C ARG A 520 -7.00 6.09 5.41
N LEU A 521 -8.13 5.40 5.60
CA LEU A 521 -8.97 5.53 6.79
C LEU A 521 -8.21 5.10 8.05
N THR A 522 -7.54 3.94 8.00
CA THR A 522 -6.72 3.44 9.11
C THR A 522 -5.54 4.35 9.43
N GLY A 523 -4.87 4.89 8.40
CA GLY A 523 -3.82 5.89 8.56
C GLY A 523 -4.32 7.16 9.26
N PHE A 524 -5.47 7.69 8.84
CA PHE A 524 -6.10 8.86 9.45
C PHE A 524 -6.48 8.61 10.91
N VAL A 525 -7.15 7.50 11.22
CA VAL A 525 -7.54 7.14 12.60
C VAL A 525 -6.31 6.98 13.51
N ALA A 526 -5.24 6.36 13.02
CA ALA A 526 -3.99 6.23 13.76
C ALA A 526 -3.32 7.59 14.03
N GLN A 527 -3.40 8.53 13.09
CA GLN A 527 -2.90 9.89 13.27
C GLN A 527 -3.76 10.69 14.25
N SER A 528 -5.08 10.59 14.19
CA SER A 528 -6.00 11.26 15.12
C SER A 528 -5.86 10.73 16.56
N ALA A 529 -5.69 9.42 16.74
CA ALA A 529 -5.45 8.82 18.06
C ALA A 529 -4.10 9.27 18.66
N ARG A 530 -3.06 9.42 17.83
CA ARG A 530 -1.77 9.99 18.26
C ARG A 530 -1.90 11.45 18.68
N HIS A 531 -2.66 12.26 17.94
CA HIS A 531 -2.94 13.65 18.31
C HIS A 531 -3.71 13.76 19.63
N ALA A 532 -4.71 12.90 19.87
CA ALA A 532 -5.45 12.88 21.12
C ALA A 532 -4.57 12.52 22.33
N ARG A 533 -3.72 11.50 22.23
CA ARG A 533 -2.77 11.12 23.31
C ARG A 533 -1.73 12.21 23.58
N SER A 534 -1.24 12.88 22.54
CA SER A 534 -0.28 14.00 22.69
C SER A 534 -0.89 15.24 23.33
N ARG A 535 -2.21 15.45 23.18
CA ARG A 535 -2.95 16.51 23.88
C ARG A 535 -3.19 16.14 25.34
N GLN A 536 -3.51 14.88 25.63
CA GLN A 536 -3.73 14.42 27.00
C GLN A 536 -2.45 14.50 27.86
N TRP A 537 -1.30 14.13 27.30
CA TRP A 537 0.01 14.33 27.96
C TRP A 537 0.35 15.79 28.26
N ARG A 538 -0.17 16.77 27.50
CA ARG A 538 0.02 18.21 27.79
C ARG A 538 -0.95 18.75 28.83
N VAL A 539 -2.06 18.06 29.05
CA VAL A 539 -3.08 18.45 30.05
C VAL A 539 -2.75 17.83 31.41
N ASP A 540 -2.20 16.61 31.44
CA ASP A 540 -1.81 15.94 32.71
C ASP A 540 -0.42 16.36 33.20
N GLY A 541 0.37 17.04 32.35
CA GLY A 541 1.70 17.58 32.66
C GLY A 541 1.74 19.08 32.93
N ALA A 542 0.58 19.73 32.99
CA ALA A 542 0.37 21.13 33.40
C ALA A 542 -0.47 21.15 34.67
#